data_AF-A0A800JE96-F1
#
_entry.id   AF-A0A800JE96-F1
#
_cell.length_a   1.000
_cell.length_b   1.000
_cell.length_c   1.000
_cell.angle_alpha   90.00
_cell.angle_beta   90.00
_cell.angle_gamma   90.00
#
_symmetry.space_group_name_H-M   'P 1'
#
loop_
_entity.id
_entity.type
_entity.pdbx_description
1 polymer ?
#
loop_
_entity_poly.entity_id
_entity_poly.type
_entity_poly.pdbx_seq_one_letter_code
_entity_poly.pdbx_strand_id
1 'polypeptide(L)'
;CCWGLKVHRLLVFLTIVSLVQGVGLVYLGLTMLRHDLESSRARALTHQQRAKEEIQTLLDRSGVRWDGDWSDAEVFAARGGVNRLAVEDAARVRGIYGDTAAGIARFNAVRARFPERMLASGWGVAPLPEMRQAKAFASGFDQQKTIEKVPIGFWTFLLMAGLGGLAACGFSLWGFRKIKEKRYIENIPTSLSTGLAYGPAEIKGKAVKDAESYNGPLSGEDCLYYHYVVREKRGSGKRATWVTIVDEKMHARFLCRDDEGETPVDLDDAEIHSRHVHTKSEYRRIYTETNLRPGDDLYILGPAIIDPSTGDRLRMAADDSDFPLIVANLTEKEMMTRKGRRGLGLLNVGLNGFVVMGLAGFGITASYAPTDYLLAAFIAPVFLALCFIVLMYNDLQFVRHRVRRAWANIDVSLKKRADLLPNLEAIAKEYLAHERSVHEGIATMRASLTGGLDPAGADELLLAEKSVISRLLAVQEDYPDLKGSPVIQQLADQVVTLENEVALMRAGYNDSVERHNTRIQRLPEVIIAKLFGYPAAEPLRTELAIRRATPEVAM
;
A
#
# COMPACT_ATOMS: atom_id res chain seq x y z
N CYS A 1 6.14 -12.54 14.09
CA CYS A 1 7.01 -11.51 14.72
C CYS A 1 6.53 -10.07 14.48
N CYS A 2 6.37 -9.59 13.24
CA CYS A 2 6.02 -8.18 12.97
C CYS A 2 4.74 -7.68 13.65
N TRP A 3 3.70 -8.51 13.76
CA TRP A 3 2.46 -8.15 14.47
C TRP A 3 2.64 -8.05 15.98
N GLY A 4 3.49 -8.88 16.58
CA GLY A 4 3.83 -8.77 18.01
C GLY A 4 4.58 -7.47 18.32
N LEU A 5 5.35 -6.96 17.35
CA LEU A 5 6.10 -5.70 17.44
C LEU A 5 5.28 -4.45 17.05
N LYS A 6 3.97 -4.60 16.76
CA LYS A 6 3.07 -3.49 16.34
C LYS A 6 3.62 -2.67 15.16
N VAL A 7 4.32 -3.32 14.23
CA VAL A 7 4.81 -2.67 12.99
C VAL A 7 3.61 -2.39 12.10
N HIS A 8 3.25 -1.12 11.97
CA HIS A 8 2.15 -0.65 11.13
C HIS A 8 2.66 0.05 9.86
N ARG A 9 3.84 0.69 9.89
CA ARG A 9 4.44 1.32 8.72
C ARG A 9 4.73 0.28 7.65
N LEU A 10 4.17 0.50 6.47
CA LEU A 10 4.15 -0.49 5.39
C LEU A 10 5.56 -0.82 4.88
N LEU A 11 6.37 0.21 4.64
CA LEU A 11 7.74 0.03 4.16
C LEU A 11 8.61 -0.69 5.18
N VAL A 12 8.51 -0.34 6.47
CA VAL A 12 9.24 -1.04 7.54
C VAL A 12 8.87 -2.52 7.57
N PHE A 13 7.57 -2.84 7.46
CA PHE A 13 7.12 -4.23 7.41
C PHE A 13 7.68 -4.99 6.21
N LEU A 14 7.53 -4.44 4.99
CA LEU A 14 8.00 -5.11 3.78
C LEU A 14 9.51 -5.23 3.75
N THR A 15 10.26 -4.25 4.29
CA THR A 15 11.72 -4.34 4.43
C THR A 15 12.13 -5.47 5.37
N ILE A 16 11.49 -5.58 6.54
CA ILE A 16 11.79 -6.67 7.49
C ILE A 16 11.52 -8.03 6.85
N VAL A 17 10.35 -8.20 6.21
CA VAL A 17 9.99 -9.46 5.56
C VAL A 17 10.94 -9.78 4.41
N SER A 18 11.25 -8.79 3.56
CA SER A 18 12.17 -8.97 2.44
C SER A 18 13.59 -9.33 2.90
N LEU A 19 14.05 -8.73 4.00
CA LEU A 19 15.35 -9.04 4.61
C LEU A 19 15.37 -10.47 5.14
N VAL A 20 14.36 -10.87 5.93
CA VAL A 20 14.27 -12.24 6.48
C VAL A 20 14.26 -13.26 5.36
N GLN A 21 13.49 -13.00 4.31
CA GLN A 21 13.38 -13.90 3.17
C GLN A 21 14.67 -13.97 2.35
N GLY A 22 15.29 -12.82 2.07
CA GLY A 22 16.57 -12.74 1.36
C GLY A 22 17.68 -13.45 2.12
N VAL A 23 17.81 -13.20 3.42
CA VAL A 23 18.78 -13.89 4.30
C VAL A 23 18.51 -15.39 4.33
N GLY A 24 17.24 -15.82 4.42
CA GLY A 24 16.87 -17.22 4.37
C GLY A 24 17.26 -17.91 3.06
N LEU A 25 17.02 -17.27 1.92
CA LEU A 25 17.41 -17.79 0.60
C LEU A 25 18.93 -17.83 0.42
N VAL A 26 19.65 -16.83 0.90
CA VAL A 26 21.12 -16.83 0.91
C VAL A 26 21.65 -17.97 1.77
N TYR A 27 21.12 -18.15 2.98
CA TYR A 27 21.49 -19.23 3.87
C TYR A 27 21.25 -20.61 3.23
N LEU A 28 20.06 -20.83 2.65
CA LEU A 28 19.73 -22.07 1.93
C LEU A 28 20.68 -22.30 0.75
N GLY A 29 20.92 -21.28 -0.08
CA GLY A 29 21.86 -21.37 -1.20
C GLY A 29 23.28 -21.74 -0.74
N LEU A 30 23.80 -21.08 0.30
CA LEU A 30 25.14 -21.37 0.83
C LEU A 30 25.24 -22.78 1.45
N THR A 31 24.22 -23.22 2.18
CA THR A 31 24.19 -24.57 2.78
C THR A 31 24.11 -25.67 1.72
N MET A 32 23.27 -25.50 0.68
CA MET A 32 23.21 -26.40 -0.46
C MET A 32 24.55 -26.45 -1.19
N LEU A 33 25.15 -25.29 -1.47
CA LEU A 33 26.44 -25.20 -2.15
C LEU A 33 27.54 -25.94 -1.39
N ARG A 34 27.61 -25.75 -0.07
CA ARG A 34 28.55 -26.45 0.80
C ARG A 34 28.32 -27.97 0.76
N HIS A 35 27.07 -28.40 0.92
CA HIS A 35 26.74 -29.83 0.96
C HIS A 35 26.99 -30.51 -0.38
N ASP A 36 26.70 -29.85 -1.50
CA ASP A 36 26.96 -30.35 -2.85
C ASP A 36 28.46 -30.53 -3.10
N LEU A 37 29.29 -29.58 -2.66
CA LEU A 37 30.75 -29.68 -2.80
C LEU A 37 31.34 -30.78 -1.91
N GLU A 38 30.97 -30.84 -0.62
CA GLU A 38 31.45 -31.85 0.31
C GLU A 38 31.03 -33.26 -0.14
N SER A 39 29.75 -33.43 -0.51
CA SER A 39 29.22 -34.72 -0.95
C SER A 39 29.78 -35.15 -2.31
N SER A 40 29.99 -34.21 -3.24
CA SER A 40 30.60 -34.52 -4.54
C SER A 40 32.06 -34.93 -4.40
N ARG A 41 32.82 -34.27 -3.51
CA ARG A 41 34.19 -34.67 -3.19
C ARG A 41 34.24 -36.07 -2.56
N ALA A 42 33.37 -36.33 -1.59
CA ALA A 42 33.30 -37.64 -0.93
C ALA A 42 32.97 -38.75 -1.94
N ARG A 43 31.96 -38.53 -2.80
CA ARG A 43 31.62 -39.47 -3.89
C ARG A 43 32.79 -39.72 -4.83
N ALA A 44 33.50 -38.66 -5.24
CA ALA A 44 34.66 -38.80 -6.14
C ALA A 44 35.79 -39.60 -5.49
N LEU A 45 36.07 -39.40 -4.20
CA LEU A 45 37.07 -40.17 -3.45
C LEU A 45 36.67 -41.64 -3.30
N THR A 46 35.41 -41.92 -2.93
CA THR A 46 34.91 -43.30 -2.83
C THR A 46 34.93 -44.01 -4.19
N HIS A 47 34.54 -43.31 -5.26
CA HIS A 47 34.62 -43.85 -6.62
C HIS A 47 36.06 -44.15 -7.02
N GLN A 48 36.99 -43.23 -6.75
CA GLN A 48 38.42 -43.42 -7.02
C GLN A 48 38.98 -44.64 -6.26
N GLN A 49 38.59 -44.84 -5.00
CA GLN A 49 39.05 -45.98 -4.21
C GLN A 49 38.52 -47.31 -4.77
N ARG A 50 37.22 -47.40 -5.10
CA ARG A 50 36.64 -48.60 -5.72
C ARG A 50 37.23 -48.89 -7.10
N ALA A 51 37.41 -47.85 -7.90
CA ALA A 51 38.05 -47.94 -9.22
C ALA A 51 39.50 -48.44 -9.11
N LYS A 52 40.23 -48.01 -8.07
CA LYS A 52 41.59 -48.50 -7.79
C LYS A 52 41.59 -49.99 -7.46
N GLU A 53 40.71 -50.45 -6.58
CA GLU A 53 40.59 -51.86 -6.20
C GLU A 53 40.22 -52.75 -7.40
N GLU A 54 39.30 -52.28 -8.25
CA GLU A 54 38.86 -53.02 -9.43
C GLU A 54 39.94 -53.09 -10.51
N ILE A 55 40.59 -51.97 -10.83
CA ILE A 55 41.71 -51.95 -11.80
C ILE A 55 42.86 -52.80 -11.28
N GLN A 56 43.23 -52.71 -10.00
CA GLN A 56 44.28 -53.55 -9.42
C GLN A 56 43.97 -55.04 -9.62
N THR A 57 42.73 -55.45 -9.35
CA THR A 57 42.30 -56.85 -9.55
C THR A 57 42.43 -57.30 -11.01
N LEU A 58 42.13 -56.44 -11.98
CA LEU A 58 42.27 -56.74 -13.42
C LEU A 58 43.73 -56.78 -13.87
N LEU A 59 44.57 -55.88 -13.35
CA LEU A 59 46.00 -55.81 -13.66
C LEU A 59 46.78 -56.99 -13.05
N ASP A 60 46.48 -57.35 -11.79
CA ASP A 60 47.11 -58.47 -11.08
C ASP A 60 46.87 -59.81 -11.79
N ARG A 61 45.65 -60.02 -12.33
CA ARG A 61 45.32 -61.20 -13.16
C ARG A 61 46.19 -61.33 -14.40
N SER A 62 46.67 -60.21 -14.91
CA SER A 62 47.46 -60.13 -16.15
C SER A 62 48.95 -59.90 -15.89
N GLY A 63 49.39 -59.93 -14.64
CA GLY A 63 50.78 -59.74 -14.25
C GLY A 63 51.34 -58.33 -14.48
N VAL A 64 50.48 -57.33 -14.66
CA VAL A 64 50.89 -55.93 -14.81
C VAL A 64 50.98 -55.31 -13.42
N ARG A 65 52.17 -54.89 -13.01
CA ARG A 65 52.36 -54.25 -11.70
C ARG A 65 51.92 -52.79 -11.76
N TRP A 66 51.05 -52.40 -10.84
CA TRP A 66 50.64 -51.02 -10.61
C TRP A 66 50.66 -50.74 -9.11
N ASP A 67 51.19 -49.58 -8.72
CA ASP A 67 51.31 -49.14 -7.32
C ASP A 67 50.10 -48.30 -6.85
N GLY A 68 49.15 -48.07 -7.76
CA GLY A 68 47.98 -47.24 -7.51
C GLY A 68 48.14 -45.77 -7.90
N ASP A 69 49.24 -45.39 -8.54
CA ASP A 69 49.40 -44.05 -9.11
C ASP A 69 48.63 -43.91 -10.43
N TRP A 70 47.59 -43.09 -10.42
CA TRP A 70 46.77 -42.78 -11.60
C TRP A 70 47.52 -42.03 -12.70
N SER A 71 48.72 -41.51 -12.40
CA SER A 71 49.58 -40.79 -13.32
C SER A 71 50.71 -41.64 -13.93
N ASP A 72 50.74 -42.94 -13.65
CA ASP A 72 51.72 -43.89 -14.19
C ASP A 72 51.55 -44.06 -15.72
N ALA A 73 52.55 -43.58 -16.48
CA ALA A 73 52.57 -43.62 -17.94
C ALA A 73 52.94 -44.99 -18.49
N GLU A 74 53.60 -45.84 -17.71
CA GLU A 74 53.91 -47.19 -18.13
C GLU A 74 52.64 -48.04 -18.19
N VAL A 75 51.68 -47.78 -17.30
CA VAL A 75 50.40 -48.50 -17.25
C VAL A 75 49.35 -47.85 -18.16
N PHE A 76 49.12 -46.53 -18.04
CA PHE A 76 47.97 -45.83 -18.64
C PHE A 76 48.28 -45.02 -19.91
N ALA A 77 49.45 -45.19 -20.55
CA ALA A 77 49.66 -44.60 -21.88
C ALA A 77 48.90 -45.34 -22.98
N ALA A 78 48.70 -44.69 -24.14
CA ALA A 78 48.05 -45.31 -25.31
C ALA A 78 48.71 -46.63 -25.77
N ARG A 79 50.01 -46.81 -25.48
CA ARG A 79 50.79 -48.05 -25.72
C ARG A 79 51.25 -48.74 -24.43
N GLY A 80 50.64 -48.42 -23.29
CA GLY A 80 51.05 -48.89 -21.95
C GLY A 80 50.66 -50.34 -21.62
N GLY A 81 50.92 -50.73 -20.36
CA GLY A 81 50.71 -52.06 -19.81
C GLY A 81 49.27 -52.57 -19.96
N VAL A 82 48.29 -51.68 -20.06
CA VAL A 82 46.88 -52.06 -20.26
C VAL A 82 46.65 -52.78 -21.60
N ASN A 83 47.49 -52.57 -22.61
CA ASN A 83 47.38 -53.27 -23.89
C ASN A 83 47.84 -54.74 -23.84
N ARG A 84 48.43 -55.18 -22.71
CA ARG A 84 48.82 -56.58 -22.50
C ARG A 84 47.65 -57.42 -21.96
N LEU A 85 46.56 -56.79 -21.56
CA LEU A 85 45.35 -57.47 -21.08
C LEU A 85 44.52 -58.02 -22.24
N ALA A 86 43.61 -58.95 -21.92
CA ALA A 86 42.56 -59.36 -22.84
C ALA A 86 41.73 -58.13 -23.28
N VAL A 87 41.20 -58.17 -24.50
CA VAL A 87 40.49 -57.03 -25.11
C VAL A 87 39.35 -56.51 -24.23
N GLU A 88 38.61 -57.40 -23.59
CA GLU A 88 37.50 -57.05 -22.68
C GLU A 88 38.00 -56.38 -21.40
N ASP A 89 39.04 -56.92 -20.77
CA ASP A 89 39.62 -56.36 -19.54
C ASP A 89 40.30 -55.01 -19.82
N ALA A 90 40.99 -54.87 -20.96
CA ALA A 90 41.57 -53.62 -21.40
C ALA A 90 40.49 -52.54 -21.66
N ALA A 91 39.37 -52.93 -22.27
CA ALA A 91 38.23 -52.03 -22.47
C ALA A 91 37.60 -51.60 -21.14
N ARG A 92 37.44 -52.54 -20.19
CA ARG A 92 36.92 -52.27 -18.84
C ARG A 92 37.83 -51.32 -18.06
N VAL A 93 39.15 -51.54 -18.06
CA VAL A 93 40.12 -50.65 -17.40
C VAL A 93 40.08 -49.24 -18.01
N ARG A 94 40.03 -49.12 -19.34
CA ARG A 94 39.91 -47.80 -20.01
C ARG A 94 38.60 -47.09 -19.66
N GLY A 95 37.49 -47.83 -19.57
CA GLY A 95 36.20 -47.32 -19.13
C GLY A 95 36.25 -46.77 -17.70
N ILE A 96 36.68 -47.60 -16.74
CA ILE A 96 36.79 -47.23 -15.32
C ILE A 96 37.73 -46.02 -15.13
N TYR A 97 38.88 -46.01 -15.82
CA TYR A 97 39.80 -44.86 -15.78
C TYR A 97 39.15 -43.60 -16.34
N GLY A 98 38.51 -43.70 -17.51
CA GLY A 98 37.80 -42.59 -18.15
C GLY A 98 36.71 -42.00 -17.26
N ASP A 99 35.86 -42.85 -16.69
CA ASP A 99 34.76 -42.46 -15.79
C ASP A 99 35.27 -41.76 -14.53
N THR A 100 36.33 -42.31 -13.92
CA THR A 100 36.95 -41.74 -12.72
C THR A 100 37.59 -40.39 -13.01
N ALA A 101 38.35 -40.29 -14.10
CA ALA A 101 38.97 -39.04 -14.53
C ALA A 101 37.93 -37.97 -14.87
N ALA A 102 36.85 -38.34 -15.57
CA ALA A 102 35.74 -37.45 -15.89
C ALA A 102 35.04 -36.97 -14.62
N GLY A 103 34.83 -37.84 -13.63
CA GLY A 103 34.28 -37.49 -12.32
C GLY A 103 35.11 -36.45 -11.56
N ILE A 104 36.43 -36.64 -11.51
CA ILE A 104 37.37 -35.69 -10.89
C ILE A 104 37.34 -34.35 -11.63
N ALA A 105 37.39 -34.37 -12.96
CA ALA A 105 37.36 -33.16 -13.78
C ALA A 105 36.05 -32.38 -13.60
N ARG A 106 34.90 -33.06 -13.50
CA ARG A 106 33.60 -32.43 -13.22
C ARG A 106 33.59 -31.76 -11.85
N PHE A 107 34.06 -32.45 -10.81
CA PHE A 107 34.15 -31.88 -9.46
C PHE A 107 35.04 -30.63 -9.42
N ASN A 108 36.25 -30.70 -9.99
CA ASN A 108 37.17 -29.57 -10.05
C ASN A 108 36.59 -28.40 -10.85
N ALA A 109 35.89 -28.68 -11.95
CA ALA A 109 35.24 -27.66 -12.77
C ALA A 109 34.10 -26.96 -12.02
N VAL A 110 33.28 -27.68 -11.24
CA VAL A 110 32.23 -27.09 -10.39
C VAL A 110 32.87 -26.25 -9.29
N ARG A 111 33.85 -26.80 -8.57
CA ARG A 111 34.59 -26.09 -7.51
C ARG A 111 35.26 -24.80 -8.00
N ALA A 112 35.68 -24.74 -9.26
CA ALA A 112 36.36 -23.59 -9.84
C ALA A 112 35.42 -22.46 -10.32
N ARG A 113 34.10 -22.67 -10.33
CA ARG A 113 33.10 -21.65 -10.73
C ARG A 113 32.87 -20.62 -9.64
N PHE A 114 32.27 -19.50 -10.00
CA PHE A 114 31.77 -18.53 -9.03
C PHE A 114 30.35 -18.91 -8.61
N PRO A 115 30.02 -18.92 -7.30
CA PRO A 115 30.83 -18.47 -6.15
C PRO A 115 31.64 -19.59 -5.44
N GLU A 116 31.55 -20.85 -5.88
CA GLU A 116 32.20 -22.03 -5.28
C GLU A 116 33.70 -21.80 -5.03
N ARG A 117 34.40 -21.20 -6.00
CA ARG A 117 35.84 -20.93 -5.97
C ARG A 117 36.25 -20.09 -4.75
N MET A 118 35.41 -19.14 -4.35
CA MET A 118 35.71 -18.24 -3.24
C MET A 118 35.44 -18.89 -1.89
N LEU A 119 34.46 -19.79 -1.82
CA LEU A 119 33.98 -20.35 -0.56
C LEU A 119 34.58 -21.73 -0.25
N ALA A 120 34.98 -22.49 -1.28
CA ALA A 120 35.48 -23.86 -1.14
C ALA A 120 36.70 -23.96 -0.22
N SER A 121 37.61 -22.99 -0.25
CA SER A 121 38.77 -22.95 0.66
C SER A 121 38.34 -22.79 2.12
N GLY A 122 37.39 -21.89 2.39
CA GLY A 122 36.84 -21.66 3.73
C GLY A 122 36.10 -22.87 4.32
N TRP A 123 35.57 -23.76 3.47
CA TRP A 123 34.95 -25.02 3.89
C TRP A 123 35.90 -26.23 3.89
N GLY A 124 37.20 -26.04 3.63
CA GLY A 124 38.17 -27.14 3.60
C GLY A 124 38.00 -28.10 2.42
N VAL A 125 37.29 -27.68 1.37
CA VAL A 125 37.09 -28.46 0.15
C VAL A 125 38.25 -28.18 -0.82
N ALA A 126 39.27 -29.02 -0.77
CA ALA A 126 40.43 -28.97 -1.68
C ALA A 126 40.09 -29.54 -3.06
N PRO A 127 40.79 -29.10 -4.15
CA PRO A 127 40.65 -29.74 -5.45
C PRO A 127 41.22 -31.16 -5.41
N LEU A 128 40.71 -32.03 -6.27
CA LEU A 128 41.26 -33.38 -6.45
C LEU A 128 42.37 -33.36 -7.51
N PRO A 129 43.44 -34.17 -7.35
CA PRO A 129 44.52 -34.23 -8.34
C PRO A 129 44.00 -34.78 -9.68
N GLU A 130 44.33 -34.10 -10.78
CA GLU A 130 43.87 -34.48 -12.12
C GLU A 130 44.62 -35.69 -12.69
N MET A 131 43.87 -36.58 -13.34
CA MET A 131 44.41 -37.74 -14.05
C MET A 131 44.91 -37.32 -15.44
N ARG A 132 46.19 -36.92 -15.52
CA ARG A 132 46.79 -36.28 -16.70
C ARG A 132 46.68 -37.07 -18.01
N GLN A 133 46.56 -38.39 -17.93
CA GLN A 133 46.56 -39.26 -19.12
C GLN A 133 45.16 -39.51 -19.68
N ALA A 134 44.09 -39.07 -19.00
CA ALA A 134 42.71 -39.38 -19.33
C ALA A 134 42.32 -39.05 -20.78
N LYS A 135 42.75 -37.89 -21.29
CA LYS A 135 42.44 -37.46 -22.65
C LYS A 135 43.08 -38.36 -23.72
N ALA A 136 44.24 -38.93 -23.43
CA ALA A 136 44.98 -39.79 -24.36
C ALA A 136 44.62 -41.27 -24.20
N PHE A 137 44.20 -41.69 -23.00
CA PHE A 137 43.97 -43.09 -22.64
C PHE A 137 42.51 -43.54 -22.83
N ALA A 138 41.54 -42.65 -22.57
CA ALA A 138 40.11 -42.96 -22.63
C ALA A 138 39.40 -42.12 -23.70
N SER A 139 38.97 -42.76 -24.80
CA SER A 139 38.33 -42.10 -25.95
C SER A 139 36.95 -41.46 -25.64
N GLY A 140 36.31 -41.84 -24.53
CA GLY A 140 35.00 -41.32 -24.09
C GLY A 140 35.05 -40.18 -23.06
N PHE A 141 36.25 -39.76 -22.62
CA PHE A 141 36.44 -38.81 -21.52
C PHE A 141 35.67 -37.48 -21.70
N ASP A 142 35.73 -36.88 -22.90
CA ASP A 142 35.09 -35.58 -23.16
C ASP A 142 33.55 -35.66 -23.15
N GLN A 143 32.97 -36.77 -23.60
CA GLN A 143 31.52 -37.00 -23.55
C GLN A 143 31.04 -37.25 -22.12
N GLN A 144 31.79 -38.04 -21.34
CA GLN A 144 31.47 -38.31 -19.94
C GLN A 144 31.64 -37.07 -19.05
N LYS A 145 32.46 -36.10 -19.45
CA LYS A 145 32.69 -34.85 -18.71
C LYS A 145 31.48 -33.90 -18.69
N THR A 146 30.58 -33.97 -19.68
CA THR A 146 29.42 -33.06 -19.75
C THR A 146 28.31 -33.49 -18.79
N ILE A 147 27.80 -32.56 -17.98
CA ILE A 147 26.65 -32.80 -17.09
C ILE A 147 25.37 -32.55 -17.90
N GLU A 148 24.55 -33.58 -18.07
CA GLU A 148 23.23 -33.44 -18.66
C GLU A 148 22.29 -32.74 -17.66
N LYS A 149 21.66 -31.66 -18.11
CA LYS A 149 20.71 -30.93 -17.28
C LYS A 149 19.32 -31.53 -17.44
N VAL A 150 18.65 -31.85 -16.33
CA VAL A 150 17.28 -32.37 -16.35
C VAL A 150 16.32 -31.20 -16.04
N PRO A 151 15.58 -30.68 -17.04
CA PRO A 151 14.59 -29.64 -16.79
C PRO A 151 13.42 -30.19 -15.99
N ILE A 152 12.71 -29.30 -15.33
CA ILE A 152 11.45 -29.65 -14.68
C ILE A 152 10.42 -29.97 -15.76
N GLY A 153 9.54 -30.94 -15.46
CA GLY A 153 8.34 -31.16 -16.25
C GLY A 153 7.50 -29.89 -16.42
N PHE A 154 6.99 -29.71 -17.63
CA PHE A 154 6.17 -28.55 -18.04
C PHE A 154 5.01 -28.27 -17.07
N TRP A 155 4.30 -29.30 -16.61
CA TRP A 155 3.15 -29.15 -15.70
C TRP A 155 3.53 -28.62 -14.32
N THR A 156 4.69 -29.02 -13.79
CA THR A 156 5.19 -28.53 -12.51
C THR A 156 5.58 -27.06 -12.63
N PHE A 157 6.23 -26.68 -13.72
CA PHE A 157 6.51 -25.27 -14.02
C PHE A 157 5.21 -24.47 -14.10
N LEU A 158 4.22 -24.93 -14.88
CA LEU A 158 2.95 -24.24 -15.06
C LEU A 158 2.22 -24.06 -13.72
N LEU A 159 2.24 -25.06 -12.86
CA LEU A 159 1.64 -24.99 -11.53
C LEU A 159 2.36 -23.97 -10.64
N MET A 160 3.69 -24.00 -10.58
CA MET A 160 4.48 -23.06 -9.75
C MET A 160 4.37 -21.62 -10.26
N ALA A 161 4.53 -21.41 -11.56
CA ALA A 161 4.41 -20.10 -12.19
C ALA A 161 2.97 -19.57 -12.11
N GLY A 162 1.97 -20.43 -12.33
CA GLY A 162 0.56 -20.08 -12.24
C GLY A 162 0.14 -19.70 -10.83
N LEU A 163 0.39 -20.54 -9.82
CA LEU A 163 0.09 -20.23 -8.43
C LEU A 163 0.91 -19.05 -7.91
N GLY A 164 2.20 -19.01 -8.24
CA GLY A 164 3.10 -17.91 -7.88
C GLY A 164 2.65 -16.58 -8.47
N GLY A 165 2.32 -16.54 -9.77
CA GLY A 165 1.82 -15.36 -10.47
C GLY A 165 0.45 -14.91 -9.97
N LEU A 166 -0.50 -15.84 -9.76
CA LEU A 166 -1.81 -15.53 -9.17
C LEU A 166 -1.66 -14.93 -7.77
N ALA A 167 -0.78 -15.50 -6.95
CA ALA A 167 -0.50 -14.97 -5.63
C ALA A 167 0.17 -13.59 -5.70
N ALA A 168 1.20 -13.45 -6.55
CA ALA A 168 1.95 -12.22 -6.74
C ALA A 168 1.07 -11.07 -7.21
N CYS A 169 0.26 -11.26 -8.25
CA CYS A 169 -0.60 -10.20 -8.78
C CYS A 169 -1.88 -10.04 -7.96
N GLY A 170 -2.61 -11.14 -7.72
CA GLY A 170 -3.93 -11.11 -7.10
C GLY A 170 -3.90 -10.61 -5.65
N PHE A 171 -3.05 -11.20 -4.80
CA PHE A 171 -2.96 -10.76 -3.41
C PHE A 171 -2.28 -9.42 -3.26
N SER A 172 -1.38 -9.03 -4.17
CA SER A 172 -0.80 -7.69 -4.11
C SER A 172 -1.84 -6.62 -4.42
N LEU A 173 -2.61 -6.78 -5.50
CA LEU A 173 -3.70 -5.87 -5.85
C LEU A 173 -4.73 -5.76 -4.73
N TRP A 174 -5.14 -6.89 -4.16
CA TRP A 174 -6.08 -6.89 -3.04
C TRP A 174 -5.47 -6.29 -1.76
N GLY A 175 -4.17 -6.54 -1.53
CA GLY A 175 -3.39 -5.96 -0.44
C GLY A 175 -3.35 -4.44 -0.51
N PHE A 176 -3.04 -3.87 -1.68
CA PHE A 176 -3.07 -2.42 -1.90
C PHE A 176 -4.45 -1.82 -1.68
N ARG A 177 -5.52 -2.49 -2.17
CA ARG A 177 -6.89 -2.05 -1.91
C ARG A 177 -7.21 -1.99 -0.42
N LYS A 178 -6.75 -2.96 0.37
CA LYS A 178 -6.94 -2.97 1.84
C LYS A 178 -6.03 -2.01 2.59
N ILE A 179 -4.94 -1.57 1.99
CA ILE A 179 -4.04 -0.55 2.57
C ILE A 179 -4.56 0.87 2.33
N LYS A 180 -5.47 1.09 1.37
CA LYS A 180 -6.03 2.40 1.02
C LYS A 180 -6.49 3.21 2.24
N GLU A 181 -7.36 2.63 3.09
CA GLU A 181 -7.87 3.30 4.29
C GLU A 181 -6.76 3.63 5.29
N LYS A 182 -5.81 2.72 5.47
CA LYS A 182 -4.64 2.96 6.33
C LYS A 182 -3.76 4.10 5.78
N ARG A 183 -3.66 4.25 4.46
CA ARG A 183 -2.94 5.38 3.83
C ARG A 183 -3.66 6.70 4.05
N TYR A 184 -5.00 6.71 4.10
CA TYR A 184 -5.73 7.93 4.45
C TYR A 184 -5.36 8.41 5.84
N ILE A 185 -5.31 7.51 6.83
CA ILE A 185 -4.85 7.81 8.19
C ILE A 185 -3.41 8.36 8.18
N GLU A 186 -2.50 7.79 7.38
CA GLU A 186 -1.10 8.25 7.33
C GLU A 186 -0.89 9.58 6.57
N ASN A 187 -1.78 9.93 5.64
CA ASN A 187 -1.60 11.06 4.72
C ASN A 187 -2.44 12.29 5.08
N ILE A 188 -3.47 12.14 5.91
CA ILE A 188 -4.33 13.24 6.34
C ILE A 188 -3.83 13.66 7.73
N PRO A 189 -3.36 14.90 7.89
CA PRO A 189 -2.91 15.38 9.19
C PRO A 189 -4.11 15.66 10.09
N THR A 190 -3.91 15.41 11.38
CA THR A 190 -4.83 15.86 12.42
C THR A 190 -4.91 17.38 12.42
N SER A 191 -6.12 17.91 12.37
CA SER A 191 -6.43 19.33 12.52
C SER A 191 -7.17 19.53 13.84
N LEU A 192 -6.98 20.68 14.45
CA LEU A 192 -7.84 21.14 15.56
C LEU A 192 -9.13 21.72 14.97
N SER A 193 -10.16 21.87 15.79
CA SER A 193 -11.50 22.30 15.42
C SER A 193 -11.51 23.65 14.72
N THR A 194 -10.72 24.62 15.21
CA THR A 194 -10.57 25.95 14.58
C THR A 194 -9.80 25.88 13.25
N GLY A 195 -8.87 24.93 13.13
CA GLY A 195 -8.11 24.67 11.90
C GLY A 195 -8.78 23.70 10.94
N LEU A 196 -10.03 23.29 11.21
CA LEU A 196 -10.74 22.31 10.39
C LEU A 196 -11.02 22.90 8.99
N ALA A 197 -10.58 22.18 7.97
CA ALA A 197 -10.74 22.58 6.59
C ALA A 197 -11.73 21.66 5.87
N TYR A 198 -12.52 22.24 4.96
CA TYR A 198 -13.51 21.50 4.17
C TYR A 198 -12.85 20.34 3.38
N GLY A 199 -13.53 19.19 3.34
CA GLY A 199 -13.09 17.98 2.65
C GLY A 199 -12.45 16.95 3.58
N PRO A 200 -11.59 16.04 3.08
CA PRO A 200 -11.01 14.99 3.91
C PRO A 200 -10.16 15.54 5.07
N ALA A 201 -10.61 15.30 6.30
CA ALA A 201 -10.03 15.82 7.52
C ALA A 201 -9.92 14.73 8.60
N GLU A 202 -9.03 14.97 9.54
CA GLU A 202 -8.87 14.17 10.74
C GLU A 202 -8.93 15.09 11.96
N ILE A 203 -9.72 14.72 12.97
CA ILE A 203 -9.78 15.42 14.26
C ILE A 203 -9.67 14.43 15.40
N LYS A 204 -9.17 14.90 16.54
CA LYS A 204 -9.06 14.12 17.79
C LYS A 204 -9.57 14.97 18.93
N GLY A 205 -10.37 14.39 19.80
CA GLY A 205 -10.99 15.13 20.89
C GLY A 205 -11.84 14.23 21.78
N LYS A 206 -12.52 14.82 22.75
CA LYS A 206 -13.45 14.13 23.64
C LYS A 206 -14.87 14.15 23.08
N ALA A 207 -15.57 13.03 23.19
CA ALA A 207 -16.98 12.96 22.87
C ALA A 207 -17.80 13.75 23.90
N VAL A 208 -18.50 14.78 23.46
CA VAL A 208 -19.36 15.64 24.30
C VAL A 208 -20.78 15.51 23.80
N LYS A 209 -21.70 15.21 24.71
CA LYS A 209 -23.12 15.12 24.40
C LYS A 209 -23.68 16.49 23.98
N ASP A 210 -24.46 16.52 22.91
CA ASP A 210 -25.15 17.72 22.43
C ASP A 210 -26.53 17.84 23.14
N ALA A 211 -27.50 17.01 22.76
CA ALA A 211 -28.83 16.99 23.39
C ALA A 211 -29.29 15.58 23.79
N GLU A 212 -29.21 14.62 22.87
CA GLU A 212 -29.75 13.28 23.05
C GLU A 212 -28.67 12.25 23.38
N SER A 213 -29.08 11.15 24.00
CA SER A 213 -28.26 9.95 24.19
C SER A 213 -29.17 8.75 24.41
N TYR A 214 -28.62 7.55 24.28
CA TYR A 214 -29.36 6.31 24.42
C TYR A 214 -28.73 5.41 25.47
N ASN A 215 -29.55 4.62 26.18
CA ASN A 215 -29.04 3.61 27.08
C ASN A 215 -28.67 2.34 26.30
N GLY A 216 -27.46 1.84 26.50
CA GLY A 216 -26.98 0.59 25.91
C GLY A 216 -27.88 -0.60 26.29
N PRO A 217 -28.41 -1.40 25.34
CA PRO A 217 -29.37 -2.46 25.64
C PRO A 217 -28.86 -3.58 26.57
N LEU A 218 -27.55 -3.85 26.54
CA LEU A 218 -26.87 -4.86 27.35
C LEU A 218 -26.06 -4.23 28.49
N SER A 219 -25.37 -3.13 28.21
CA SER A 219 -24.52 -2.46 29.20
C SER A 219 -25.29 -1.58 30.18
N GLY A 220 -26.44 -1.05 29.78
CA GLY A 220 -27.24 -0.08 30.55
C GLY A 220 -26.59 1.30 30.65
N GLU A 221 -25.52 1.55 29.89
CA GLU A 221 -24.68 2.74 30.01
C GLU A 221 -25.18 3.84 29.07
N ASP A 222 -24.88 5.10 29.41
CA ASP A 222 -25.21 6.25 28.55
C ASP A 222 -24.32 6.25 27.30
N CYS A 223 -24.93 6.17 26.12
CA CYS A 223 -24.27 5.96 24.84
C CYS A 223 -24.64 7.05 23.83
N LEU A 224 -23.63 7.58 23.13
CA LEU A 224 -23.80 8.41 21.94
C LEU A 224 -24.05 7.55 20.70
N TYR A 225 -23.60 6.30 20.71
CA TYR A 225 -23.86 5.29 19.69
C TYR A 225 -23.92 3.91 20.33
N TYR A 226 -24.79 3.04 19.86
CA TYR A 226 -24.65 1.60 20.05
C TYR A 226 -25.00 0.80 18.79
N HIS A 227 -24.32 -0.33 18.64
CA HIS A 227 -24.66 -1.41 17.72
C HIS A 227 -24.94 -2.68 18.51
N TYR A 228 -26.21 -3.09 18.50
CA TYR A 228 -26.69 -4.25 19.24
C TYR A 228 -27.07 -5.37 18.28
N VAL A 229 -26.34 -6.48 18.38
CA VAL A 229 -26.50 -7.65 17.50
C VAL A 229 -26.82 -8.88 18.34
N VAL A 230 -27.89 -9.58 17.98
CA VAL A 230 -28.23 -10.88 18.56
C VAL A 230 -28.09 -11.96 17.50
N ARG A 231 -27.21 -12.93 17.77
CA ARG A 231 -27.01 -14.10 16.91
C ARG A 231 -27.53 -15.35 17.59
N GLU A 232 -28.32 -16.13 16.87
CA GLU A 232 -28.89 -17.39 17.33
C GLU A 232 -28.28 -18.56 16.56
N LYS A 233 -27.88 -19.61 17.28
CA LYS A 233 -27.36 -20.85 16.71
C LYS A 233 -28.52 -21.72 16.25
N ARG A 234 -28.63 -21.94 14.94
CA ARG A 234 -29.65 -22.78 14.30
C ARG A 234 -29.03 -24.06 13.75
N GLY A 235 -29.78 -25.16 13.82
CA GLY A 235 -29.33 -26.49 13.39
C GLY A 235 -28.64 -27.31 14.48
N SER A 236 -28.17 -28.51 14.10
CA SER A 236 -27.53 -29.48 15.00
C SER A 236 -26.21 -29.99 14.42
N GLY A 237 -25.28 -30.39 15.30
CA GLY A 237 -23.99 -30.97 14.93
C GLY A 237 -23.12 -30.05 14.07
N LYS A 238 -22.46 -30.62 13.06
CA LYS A 238 -21.52 -29.92 12.15
C LYS A 238 -22.18 -28.92 11.20
N ARG A 239 -23.52 -28.95 11.04
CA ARG A 239 -24.27 -28.03 10.18
C ARG A 239 -24.84 -26.82 10.94
N ALA A 240 -24.57 -26.72 12.25
CA ALA A 240 -25.07 -25.60 13.02
C ALA A 240 -24.42 -24.29 12.56
N THR A 241 -25.24 -23.27 12.31
CA THR A 241 -24.80 -21.95 11.86
C THR A 241 -25.37 -20.86 12.76
N TRP A 242 -24.66 -19.74 12.86
CA TRP A 242 -25.13 -18.57 13.58
C TRP A 242 -25.89 -17.66 12.62
N VAL A 243 -27.11 -17.29 12.99
CA VAL A 243 -27.98 -16.41 12.22
C VAL A 243 -28.26 -15.16 13.05
N THR A 244 -28.08 -13.98 12.47
CA THR A 244 -28.44 -12.71 13.10
C THR A 244 -29.95 -12.57 13.12
N ILE A 245 -30.53 -12.38 14.31
CA ILE A 245 -31.99 -12.20 14.51
C ILE A 245 -32.35 -10.76 14.88
N VAL A 246 -31.40 -10.00 15.43
CA VAL A 246 -31.52 -8.57 15.73
C VAL A 246 -30.21 -7.92 15.29
N ASP A 247 -30.33 -6.81 14.57
CA ASP A 247 -29.24 -5.93 14.16
C ASP A 247 -29.77 -4.49 14.26
N GLU A 248 -29.49 -3.84 15.39
CA GLU A 248 -30.02 -2.52 15.72
C GLU A 248 -28.86 -1.55 15.93
N LYS A 249 -28.95 -0.38 15.30
CA LYS A 249 -28.00 0.73 15.47
C LYS A 249 -28.77 1.98 15.86
N MET A 250 -28.31 2.64 16.91
CA MET A 250 -28.79 3.97 17.30
C MET A 250 -27.60 4.90 17.50
N HIS A 251 -27.76 6.17 17.14
CA HIS A 251 -26.80 7.22 17.42
C HIS A 251 -27.51 8.54 17.71
N ALA A 252 -26.91 9.33 18.59
CA ALA A 252 -27.27 10.72 18.81
C ALA A 252 -26.25 11.62 18.10
N ARG A 253 -26.67 12.85 17.77
CA ARG A 253 -25.72 13.91 17.40
C ARG A 253 -24.90 14.30 18.63
N PHE A 254 -23.61 14.53 18.42
CA PHE A 254 -22.70 14.90 19.49
C PHE A 254 -21.57 15.78 18.97
N LEU A 255 -20.80 16.37 19.88
CA LEU A 255 -19.68 17.25 19.59
C LEU A 255 -18.36 16.54 19.91
N CYS A 256 -17.36 16.71 19.05
CA CYS A 256 -15.98 16.35 19.35
C CYS A 256 -15.27 17.60 19.86
N ARG A 257 -14.90 17.62 21.15
CA ARG A 257 -14.22 18.74 21.80
C ARG A 257 -12.71 18.52 21.83
N ASP A 258 -11.95 19.44 21.27
CA ASP A 258 -10.49 19.50 21.41
C ASP A 258 -10.08 20.73 22.23
N ASP A 259 -8.78 21.05 22.21
CA ASP A 259 -8.21 22.15 22.98
C ASP A 259 -8.60 23.54 22.43
N GLU A 260 -9.09 23.62 21.19
CA GLU A 260 -9.42 24.89 20.52
C GLU A 260 -10.93 25.12 20.33
N GLY A 261 -11.77 24.08 20.51
CA GLY A 261 -13.20 24.22 20.29
C GLY A 261 -13.94 22.89 20.13
N GLU A 262 -15.12 22.97 19.52
CA GLU A 262 -16.06 21.86 19.36
C GLU A 262 -16.46 21.70 17.90
N THR A 263 -16.35 20.47 17.39
CA THR A 263 -16.78 20.12 16.03
C THR A 263 -17.99 19.19 16.10
N PRO A 264 -19.14 19.53 15.49
CA PRO A 264 -20.27 18.62 15.40
C PRO A 264 -19.92 17.35 14.61
N VAL A 265 -20.41 16.21 15.09
CA VAL A 265 -20.21 14.89 14.47
C VAL A 265 -21.56 14.25 14.21
N ASP A 266 -21.74 13.79 12.98
CA ASP A 266 -22.87 12.99 12.56
C ASP A 266 -22.36 11.57 12.24
N LEU A 267 -23.07 10.55 12.74
CA LEU A 267 -22.67 9.15 12.61
C LEU A 267 -23.41 8.40 11.50
N ASP A 268 -24.26 9.09 10.73
CA ASP A 268 -24.86 8.52 9.53
C ASP A 268 -23.77 7.93 8.62
N ASP A 269 -23.95 6.64 8.28
CA ASP A 269 -23.02 5.82 7.48
C ASP A 269 -21.57 5.74 8.00
N ALA A 270 -21.34 6.07 9.27
CA ALA A 270 -20.01 5.98 9.89
C ALA A 270 -19.58 4.52 10.17
N GLU A 271 -18.31 4.22 9.91
CA GLU A 271 -17.65 3.02 10.41
C GLU A 271 -17.16 3.23 11.85
N ILE A 272 -17.82 2.56 12.79
CA ILE A 272 -17.50 2.69 14.21
C ILE A 272 -16.50 1.63 14.69
N HIS A 273 -15.50 2.06 15.44
CA HIS A 273 -14.55 1.18 16.13
C HIS A 273 -14.44 1.53 17.60
N SER A 274 -15.11 0.73 18.44
CA SER A 274 -15.04 0.91 19.89
C SER A 274 -14.19 -0.13 20.61
N ARG A 275 -13.64 0.27 21.77
CA ARG A 275 -13.12 -0.59 22.85
C ARG A 275 -14.24 -1.14 23.73
N HIS A 276 -15.36 -0.43 23.82
CA HIS A 276 -16.52 -0.84 24.59
C HIS A 276 -17.31 -1.87 23.80
N VAL A 277 -16.97 -3.14 24.01
CA VAL A 277 -17.66 -4.30 23.43
C VAL A 277 -18.13 -5.20 24.56
N HIS A 278 -19.43 -5.26 24.76
CA HIS A 278 -20.08 -6.14 25.73
C HIS A 278 -20.62 -7.37 25.01
N THR A 279 -20.40 -8.55 25.57
CA THR A 279 -20.92 -9.80 25.00
C THR A 279 -21.50 -10.67 26.11
N LYS A 280 -22.74 -11.09 25.93
CA LYS A 280 -23.44 -12.02 26.82
C LYS A 280 -23.88 -13.23 25.99
N SER A 281 -23.66 -14.43 26.50
CA SER A 281 -24.12 -15.67 25.84
C SER A 281 -25.17 -16.33 26.70
N GLU A 282 -26.31 -16.68 26.12
CA GLU A 282 -27.43 -17.31 26.83
C GLU A 282 -28.07 -18.38 25.95
N TYR A 283 -28.08 -19.63 26.44
CA TYR A 283 -28.59 -20.79 25.72
C TYR A 283 -28.00 -20.93 24.30
N ARG A 284 -28.80 -20.63 23.26
CA ARG A 284 -28.43 -20.68 21.85
C ARG A 284 -28.18 -19.30 21.25
N ARG A 285 -28.09 -18.25 22.07
CA ARG A 285 -27.95 -16.86 21.61
C ARG A 285 -26.67 -16.22 22.13
N ILE A 286 -26.09 -15.36 21.30
CA ILE A 286 -25.00 -14.46 21.66
C ILE A 286 -25.49 -13.05 21.39
N TYR A 287 -25.49 -12.24 22.44
CA TYR A 287 -25.79 -10.83 22.43
C TYR A 287 -24.46 -10.08 22.40
N THR A 288 -24.30 -9.14 21.47
CA THR A 288 -23.12 -8.30 21.37
C THR A 288 -23.56 -6.85 21.27
N GLU A 289 -23.05 -6.01 22.15
CA GLU A 289 -23.23 -4.55 22.10
C GLU A 289 -21.86 -3.90 21.89
N THR A 290 -21.75 -3.02 20.90
CA THR A 290 -20.58 -2.14 20.70
C THR A 290 -21.05 -0.71 20.85
N ASN A 291 -20.44 0.11 21.70
CA ASN A 291 -20.93 1.46 21.98
C ASN A 291 -19.86 2.55 22.02
N LEU A 292 -20.26 3.81 21.82
CA LEU A 292 -19.45 5.00 22.10
C LEU A 292 -20.13 5.78 23.21
N ARG A 293 -19.35 6.31 24.15
CA ARG A 293 -19.87 6.95 25.36
C ARG A 293 -19.48 8.42 25.42
N PRO A 294 -20.27 9.29 26.07
CA PRO A 294 -19.82 10.61 26.46
C PRO A 294 -18.50 10.53 27.26
N GLY A 295 -17.54 11.40 26.95
CA GLY A 295 -16.23 11.45 27.57
C GLY A 295 -15.15 10.56 26.94
N ASP A 296 -15.50 9.67 25.99
CA ASP A 296 -14.53 8.87 25.24
C ASP A 296 -13.54 9.77 24.47
N ASP A 297 -12.25 9.39 24.47
CA ASP A 297 -11.26 10.00 23.58
C ASP A 297 -11.45 9.44 22.17
N LEU A 298 -11.86 10.31 21.24
CA LEU A 298 -12.20 9.97 19.87
C LEU A 298 -11.08 10.29 18.89
N TYR A 299 -10.96 9.39 17.93
CA TYR A 299 -10.26 9.54 16.67
C TYR A 299 -11.30 9.55 15.56
N ILE A 300 -11.39 10.64 14.81
CA ILE A 300 -12.35 10.81 13.72
C ILE A 300 -11.60 11.14 12.44
N LEU A 301 -11.82 10.32 11.41
CA LEU A 301 -11.33 10.55 10.06
C LEU A 301 -12.53 10.55 9.13
N GLY A 302 -12.77 11.63 8.39
CA GLY A 302 -13.94 11.72 7.54
C GLY A 302 -13.99 12.98 6.69
N PRO A 303 -15.04 13.13 5.87
CA PRO A 303 -15.35 14.40 5.25
C PRO A 303 -15.75 15.44 6.32
N ALA A 304 -15.09 16.60 6.28
CA ALA A 304 -15.57 17.81 6.92
C ALA A 304 -16.41 18.58 5.91
N ILE A 305 -17.70 18.70 6.19
CA ILE A 305 -18.67 19.38 5.32
C ILE A 305 -19.32 20.53 6.08
N ILE A 306 -19.95 21.45 5.36
CA ILE A 306 -20.65 22.58 5.98
C ILE A 306 -21.85 22.05 6.76
N ASP A 307 -22.02 22.56 7.98
CA ASP A 307 -23.18 22.25 8.80
C ASP A 307 -24.42 22.93 8.18
N PRO A 308 -25.41 22.17 7.68
CA PRO A 308 -26.57 22.73 7.00
C PRO A 308 -27.48 23.53 7.95
N SER A 309 -27.36 23.36 9.27
CA SER A 309 -28.18 24.06 10.24
C SER A 309 -27.72 25.50 10.51
N THR A 310 -26.42 25.76 10.34
CA THR A 310 -25.78 27.04 10.70
C THR A 310 -25.12 27.73 9.51
N GLY A 311 -24.55 26.96 8.57
CA GLY A 311 -23.91 27.47 7.35
C GLY A 311 -22.57 28.18 7.57
N ASP A 312 -22.14 28.39 8.81
CA ASP A 312 -20.94 29.16 9.18
C ASP A 312 -19.81 28.32 9.80
N ARG A 313 -20.04 27.02 10.01
CA ARG A 313 -19.08 26.06 10.56
C ARG A 313 -19.09 24.74 9.80
N LEU A 314 -18.07 23.92 10.06
CA LEU A 314 -17.95 22.57 9.52
C LEU A 314 -18.40 21.53 10.55
N ARG A 315 -18.92 20.41 10.06
CA ARG A 315 -19.22 19.19 10.81
C ARG A 315 -18.52 17.99 10.16
N MET A 316 -18.18 16.99 10.96
CA MET A 316 -17.72 15.69 10.47
C MET A 316 -18.92 14.82 10.15
N ALA A 317 -19.11 14.48 8.88
CA ALA A 317 -20.25 13.68 8.43
C ALA A 317 -19.91 12.94 7.13
N ALA A 318 -20.61 11.84 6.85
CA ALA A 318 -20.52 11.20 5.55
C ALA A 318 -21.04 12.15 4.45
N ASP A 319 -20.46 12.03 3.26
CA ASP A 319 -20.91 12.73 2.05
C ASP A 319 -21.00 11.75 0.88
N ASP A 320 -21.42 12.21 -0.30
CA ASP A 320 -21.58 11.38 -1.50
C ASP A 320 -20.24 10.86 -2.08
N SER A 321 -19.15 10.95 -1.34
CA SER A 321 -17.85 10.51 -1.82
C SER A 321 -17.43 9.16 -1.29
N ASP A 322 -16.53 8.50 -2.04
CA ASP A 322 -15.86 7.26 -1.63
C ASP A 322 -14.90 7.41 -0.43
N PHE A 323 -14.88 8.57 0.25
CA PHE A 323 -14.04 8.80 1.41
C PHE A 323 -14.76 8.36 2.69
N PRO A 324 -14.21 7.41 3.46
CA PRO A 324 -14.94 6.83 4.59
C PRO A 324 -15.01 7.81 5.77
N LEU A 325 -16.14 7.81 6.46
CA LEU A 325 -16.24 8.36 7.81
C LEU A 325 -15.93 7.24 8.82
N ILE A 326 -14.83 7.38 9.55
CA ILE A 326 -14.36 6.45 10.57
C ILE A 326 -14.36 7.17 11.91
N VAL A 327 -15.08 6.61 12.89
CA VAL A 327 -15.13 7.14 14.26
C VAL A 327 -14.71 6.03 15.22
N ALA A 328 -13.73 6.32 16.06
CA ALA A 328 -13.16 5.32 16.96
C ALA A 328 -12.80 5.90 18.32
N ASN A 329 -13.00 5.16 19.40
CA ASN A 329 -12.37 5.46 20.70
C ASN A 329 -11.02 4.72 20.89
N LEU A 330 -10.32 4.57 19.76
CA LEU A 330 -9.01 3.96 19.65
C LEU A 330 -8.00 5.04 19.29
N THR A 331 -6.74 4.84 19.68
CA THR A 331 -5.67 5.73 19.22
C THR A 331 -5.44 5.58 17.71
N GLU A 332 -4.95 6.63 17.05
CA GLU A 332 -4.56 6.61 15.63
C GLU A 332 -3.64 5.41 15.30
N LYS A 333 -2.68 5.11 16.18
CA LYS A 333 -1.75 3.98 16.01
C LYS A 333 -2.45 2.62 16.05
N GLU A 334 -3.43 2.44 16.93
CA GLU A 334 -4.25 1.23 16.99
C GLU A 334 -5.11 1.10 15.74
N MET A 335 -5.69 2.21 15.28
CA MET A 335 -6.47 2.28 14.05
C MET A 335 -5.63 1.92 12.81
N MET A 336 -4.45 2.52 12.66
CA MET A 336 -3.49 2.15 11.61
C MET A 336 -3.13 0.66 11.64
N THR A 337 -2.92 0.10 12.84
CA THR A 337 -2.58 -1.32 12.97
C THR A 337 -3.77 -2.20 12.57
N ARG A 338 -4.99 -1.86 13.01
CA ARG A 338 -6.22 -2.61 12.72
C ARG A 338 -6.54 -2.60 11.23
N LYS A 339 -6.52 -1.42 10.58
CA LYS A 339 -6.80 -1.26 9.14
C LYS A 339 -5.69 -1.84 8.27
N GLY A 340 -4.43 -1.71 8.68
CA GLY A 340 -3.29 -2.23 7.93
C GLY A 340 -3.17 -3.75 7.92
N ARG A 341 -3.47 -4.44 9.03
CA ARG A 341 -3.04 -5.84 9.25
C ARG A 341 -3.38 -6.79 8.10
N ARG A 342 -4.61 -6.72 7.58
CA ARG A 342 -5.06 -7.57 6.47
C ARG A 342 -4.29 -7.25 5.19
N GLY A 343 -4.21 -5.98 4.82
CA GLY A 343 -3.50 -5.56 3.60
C GLY A 343 -2.00 -5.90 3.64
N LEU A 344 -1.33 -5.67 4.78
CA LEU A 344 0.08 -6.06 4.96
C LEU A 344 0.26 -7.60 4.86
N GLY A 345 -0.67 -8.37 5.42
CA GLY A 345 -0.67 -9.83 5.30
C GLY A 345 -0.81 -10.29 3.85
N LEU A 346 -1.70 -9.68 3.09
CA LEU A 346 -1.91 -10.00 1.67
C LEU A 346 -0.70 -9.64 0.81
N LEU A 347 -0.08 -8.48 1.04
CA LEU A 347 1.16 -8.12 0.35
C LEU A 347 2.30 -9.09 0.65
N ASN A 348 2.38 -9.64 1.87
CA ASN A 348 3.35 -10.69 2.19
C ASN A 348 3.08 -11.98 1.39
N VAL A 349 1.82 -12.38 1.23
CA VAL A 349 1.47 -13.51 0.35
C VAL A 349 1.86 -13.21 -1.10
N GLY A 350 1.64 -11.97 -1.56
CA GLY A 350 2.08 -11.50 -2.86
C GLY A 350 3.60 -11.59 -3.06
N LEU A 351 4.38 -11.13 -2.07
CA LEU A 351 5.85 -11.25 -2.07
C LEU A 351 6.31 -12.71 -2.20
N ASN A 352 5.72 -13.61 -1.41
CA ASN A 352 6.03 -15.04 -1.48
C ASN A 352 5.66 -15.63 -2.86
N GLY A 353 4.51 -15.25 -3.41
CA GLY A 353 4.11 -15.63 -4.77
C GLY A 353 5.11 -15.16 -5.82
N PHE A 354 5.61 -13.93 -5.70
CA PHE A 354 6.58 -13.36 -6.63
C PHE A 354 7.92 -14.12 -6.60
N VAL A 355 8.33 -14.58 -5.41
CA VAL A 355 9.54 -15.39 -5.25
C VAL A 355 9.37 -16.82 -5.75
N VAL A 356 8.21 -17.45 -5.50
CA VAL A 356 7.88 -18.76 -6.09
C VAL A 356 7.88 -18.68 -7.61
N MET A 357 7.33 -17.61 -8.18
CA MET A 357 7.32 -17.37 -9.62
C MET A 357 8.75 -17.22 -10.17
N GLY A 358 9.62 -16.47 -9.51
CA GLY A 358 11.02 -16.35 -9.93
C GLY A 358 11.81 -17.66 -9.79
N LEU A 359 11.56 -18.44 -8.74
CA LEU A 359 12.14 -19.78 -8.57
C LEU A 359 11.67 -20.74 -9.68
N ALA A 360 10.41 -20.68 -10.08
CA ALA A 360 9.89 -21.44 -11.22
C ALA A 360 10.63 -21.08 -12.53
N GLY A 361 10.99 -19.80 -12.70
CA GLY A 361 11.79 -19.32 -13.83
C GLY A 361 13.16 -19.99 -13.92
N PHE A 362 13.88 -20.12 -12.80
CA PHE A 362 15.16 -20.86 -12.77
C PHE A 362 14.99 -22.34 -13.14
N GLY A 363 13.83 -22.89 -12.79
CA GLY A 363 13.40 -24.24 -13.16
C GLY A 363 13.42 -24.55 -14.65
N ILE A 364 13.06 -23.59 -15.50
CA ILE A 364 13.10 -23.74 -16.97
C ILE A 364 14.53 -24.01 -17.45
N THR A 365 15.51 -23.34 -16.83
CA THR A 365 16.92 -23.46 -17.23
C THR A 365 17.60 -24.73 -16.70
N ALA A 366 16.83 -25.60 -16.02
CA ALA A 366 17.29 -26.86 -15.45
C ALA A 366 18.50 -26.69 -14.53
N SER A 367 18.62 -25.50 -13.94
CA SER A 367 19.81 -25.12 -13.20
C SER A 367 19.67 -25.58 -11.76
N TYR A 368 18.54 -25.27 -11.07
CA TYR A 368 18.32 -25.44 -9.62
C TYR A 368 19.60 -25.44 -8.79
N ALA A 369 20.53 -24.61 -9.23
CA ALA A 369 21.86 -24.63 -8.72
C ALA A 369 21.80 -23.85 -7.42
N PRO A 370 22.71 -24.11 -6.48
CA PRO A 370 22.80 -23.28 -5.30
C PRO A 370 22.90 -21.77 -5.62
N THR A 371 23.44 -21.41 -6.80
CA THR A 371 23.48 -20.04 -7.34
C THR A 371 22.10 -19.44 -7.62
N ASP A 372 21.12 -20.25 -8.01
CA ASP A 372 19.77 -19.77 -8.34
C ASP A 372 19.04 -19.29 -7.08
N TYR A 373 19.28 -19.92 -5.93
CA TYR A 373 18.78 -19.47 -4.63
C TYR A 373 19.43 -18.14 -4.20
N LEU A 374 20.71 -17.94 -4.51
CA LEU A 374 21.40 -16.66 -4.27
C LEU A 374 20.81 -15.54 -5.15
N LEU A 375 20.54 -15.82 -6.43
CA LEU A 375 19.87 -14.87 -7.32
C LEU A 375 18.43 -14.59 -6.88
N ALA A 376 17.71 -15.63 -6.43
CA ALA A 376 16.36 -15.49 -5.92
C ALA A 376 16.27 -14.57 -4.69
N ALA A 377 17.34 -14.44 -3.90
CA ALA A 377 17.39 -13.53 -2.77
C ALA A 377 17.19 -12.05 -3.17
N PHE A 378 17.53 -11.66 -4.41
CA PHE A 378 17.31 -10.30 -4.92
C PHE A 378 15.85 -10.02 -5.34
N ILE A 379 15.03 -11.07 -5.49
CA ILE A 379 13.64 -10.91 -5.92
C ILE A 379 12.82 -10.14 -4.88
N ALA A 380 13.06 -10.40 -3.58
CA ALA A 380 12.33 -9.72 -2.51
C ALA A 380 12.60 -8.20 -2.46
N PRO A 381 13.86 -7.72 -2.50
CA PRO A 381 14.16 -6.30 -2.70
C PRO A 381 13.52 -5.68 -3.95
N VAL A 382 13.50 -6.41 -5.08
CA VAL A 382 12.85 -5.92 -6.31
C VAL A 382 11.34 -5.74 -6.12
N PHE A 383 10.68 -6.69 -5.46
CA PHE A 383 9.26 -6.58 -5.11
C PHE A 383 8.98 -5.40 -4.18
N LEU A 384 9.85 -5.19 -3.18
CA LEU A 384 9.78 -4.03 -2.28
C LEU A 384 9.89 -2.70 -3.06
N ALA A 385 10.84 -2.61 -3.99
CA ALA A 385 11.02 -1.42 -4.84
C ALA A 385 9.78 -1.17 -5.72
N LEU A 386 9.20 -2.23 -6.30
CA LEU A 386 7.95 -2.13 -7.07
C LEU A 386 6.80 -1.62 -6.19
N CYS A 387 6.63 -2.18 -4.98
CA CYS A 387 5.61 -1.72 -4.04
C CYS A 387 5.81 -0.24 -3.67
N PHE A 388 7.05 0.18 -3.45
CA PHE A 388 7.38 1.57 -3.13
C PHE A 388 6.94 2.54 -4.24
N ILE A 389 7.25 2.22 -5.51
CA ILE A 389 6.85 3.03 -6.67
C ILE A 389 5.33 3.12 -6.79
N VAL A 390 4.63 1.98 -6.65
CA VAL A 390 3.16 1.93 -6.74
C VAL A 390 2.50 2.77 -5.65
N LEU A 391 3.00 2.69 -4.42
CA LEU A 391 2.48 3.49 -3.30
C LEU A 391 2.66 4.98 -3.56
N MET A 392 3.90 5.38 -3.90
CA MET A 392 4.23 6.77 -4.16
C MET A 392 3.36 7.36 -5.28
N TYR A 393 3.18 6.62 -6.37
CA TYR A 393 2.29 7.03 -7.46
C TYR A 393 0.85 7.25 -6.98
N ASN A 394 0.30 6.31 -6.20
CA ASN A 394 -1.07 6.43 -5.67
C ASN A 394 -1.23 7.61 -4.70
N ASP A 395 -0.19 7.92 -3.93
CA ASP A 395 -0.19 9.05 -3.01
C ASP A 395 -0.15 10.40 -3.73
N LEU A 396 0.60 10.51 -4.85
CA LEU A 396 0.58 11.68 -5.71
C LEU A 396 -0.80 11.86 -6.37
N GLN A 397 -1.42 10.77 -6.81
CA GLN A 397 -2.79 10.84 -7.35
C GLN A 397 -3.78 11.28 -6.29
N PHE A 398 -3.66 10.78 -5.06
CA PHE A 398 -4.53 11.17 -3.95
C PHE A 398 -4.51 12.68 -3.70
N VAL A 399 -3.32 13.29 -3.58
CA VAL A 399 -3.22 14.74 -3.36
C VAL A 399 -3.72 15.55 -4.55
N ARG A 400 -3.48 15.08 -5.79
CA ARG A 400 -4.01 15.71 -7.01
C ARG A 400 -5.54 15.67 -7.05
N HIS A 401 -6.15 14.54 -6.72
CA HIS A 401 -7.59 14.40 -6.66
C HIS A 401 -8.20 15.26 -5.55
N ARG A 402 -7.51 15.42 -4.41
CA ARG A 402 -7.93 16.31 -3.33
C ARG A 402 -8.01 17.77 -3.81
N VAL A 403 -6.99 18.28 -4.51
CA VAL A 403 -7.01 19.63 -5.11
C VAL A 403 -8.18 19.78 -6.08
N ARG A 404 -8.33 18.84 -7.03
CA ARG A 404 -9.40 18.91 -8.04
C ARG A 404 -10.80 18.89 -7.41
N ARG A 405 -10.99 18.08 -6.38
CA ARG A 405 -12.27 17.99 -5.67
C ARG A 405 -12.57 19.26 -4.87
N ALA A 406 -11.58 19.77 -4.14
CA ALA A 406 -11.73 21.04 -3.43
C ALA A 406 -12.08 22.18 -4.40
N TRP A 407 -11.45 22.22 -5.57
CA TRP A 407 -11.81 23.16 -6.64
C TRP A 407 -13.24 22.97 -7.15
N ALA A 408 -13.65 21.73 -7.43
CA ALA A 408 -15.00 21.44 -7.92
C ALA A 408 -16.09 21.91 -6.95
N ASN A 409 -15.85 21.81 -5.64
CA ASN A 409 -16.80 22.28 -4.64
C ASN A 409 -16.88 23.82 -4.61
N ILE A 410 -15.75 24.51 -4.76
CA ILE A 410 -15.72 25.97 -4.91
C ILE A 410 -16.44 26.38 -6.20
N ASP A 411 -16.17 25.74 -7.33
CA ASP A 411 -16.83 26.00 -8.61
C ASP A 411 -18.36 25.85 -8.53
N VAL A 412 -18.85 24.82 -7.82
CA VAL A 412 -20.29 24.68 -7.55
C VAL A 412 -20.83 25.86 -6.74
N SER A 413 -20.14 26.30 -5.68
CA SER A 413 -20.60 27.44 -4.89
C SER A 413 -20.54 28.76 -5.69
N LEU A 414 -19.51 28.97 -6.51
CA LEU A 414 -19.43 30.13 -7.41
C LEU A 414 -20.55 30.14 -8.45
N LYS A 415 -20.96 28.98 -8.96
CA LYS A 415 -22.14 28.86 -9.84
C LYS A 415 -23.43 29.22 -9.12
N LYS A 416 -23.63 28.73 -7.89
CA LYS A 416 -24.80 29.15 -7.06
C LYS A 416 -24.84 30.66 -6.88
N ARG A 417 -23.68 31.31 -6.72
CA ARG A 417 -23.57 32.79 -6.62
C ARG A 417 -23.89 33.46 -7.96
N ALA A 418 -23.40 32.92 -9.06
CA ALA A 418 -23.75 33.39 -10.39
C ALA A 418 -25.26 33.31 -10.67
N ASP A 419 -25.95 32.30 -10.12
CA ASP A 419 -27.40 32.15 -10.24
C ASP A 419 -28.18 33.26 -9.49
N LEU A 420 -27.55 33.95 -8.52
CA LEU A 420 -28.15 35.12 -7.83
C LEU A 420 -28.02 36.42 -8.63
N LEU A 421 -27.14 36.45 -9.64
CA LEU A 421 -26.82 37.65 -10.41
C LEU A 421 -28.05 38.27 -11.12
N PRO A 422 -28.98 37.51 -11.71
CA PRO A 422 -30.18 38.09 -12.32
C PRO A 422 -31.09 38.79 -11.31
N ASN A 423 -31.21 38.23 -10.09
CA ASN A 423 -32.00 38.83 -9.01
C ASN A 423 -31.35 40.14 -8.53
N LEU A 424 -30.02 40.14 -8.37
CA LEU A 424 -29.27 41.35 -8.05
C LEU A 424 -29.39 42.42 -9.15
N GLU A 425 -29.36 42.03 -10.43
CA GLU A 425 -29.54 42.92 -11.57
C GLU A 425 -30.95 43.54 -11.60
N ALA A 426 -31.99 42.75 -11.28
CA ALA A 426 -33.37 43.24 -11.20
C ALA A 426 -33.52 44.31 -10.11
N ILE A 427 -32.99 44.04 -8.90
CA ILE A 427 -33.02 44.98 -7.78
C ILE A 427 -32.24 46.26 -8.10
N ALA A 428 -31.04 46.13 -8.68
CA ALA A 428 -30.23 47.28 -9.05
C ALA A 428 -30.92 48.18 -10.09
N LYS A 429 -31.63 47.58 -11.07
CA LYS A 429 -32.39 48.35 -12.07
C LYS A 429 -33.60 49.07 -11.48
N GLU A 430 -34.29 48.44 -10.53
CA GLU A 430 -35.52 48.98 -9.94
C GLU A 430 -35.23 50.10 -8.94
N TYR A 431 -34.24 49.90 -8.06
CA TYR A 431 -34.01 50.81 -6.93
C TYR A 431 -32.72 51.64 -7.04
N LEU A 432 -31.72 51.19 -7.82
CA LEU A 432 -30.38 51.78 -7.86
C LEU A 432 -30.00 52.30 -9.26
N ALA A 433 -30.98 52.71 -10.06
CA ALA A 433 -30.78 53.11 -11.47
C ALA A 433 -29.75 54.23 -11.68
N HIS A 434 -29.50 55.07 -10.66
CA HIS A 434 -28.52 56.16 -10.71
C HIS A 434 -27.12 55.77 -10.19
N GLU A 435 -26.95 54.57 -9.61
CA GLU A 435 -25.68 54.08 -9.09
C GLU A 435 -24.86 53.37 -10.17
N ARG A 436 -24.11 54.16 -10.96
CA ARG A 436 -23.26 53.64 -12.05
C ARG A 436 -22.26 52.58 -11.59
N SER A 437 -21.66 52.76 -10.41
CA SER A 437 -20.66 51.84 -9.85
C SER A 437 -21.24 50.43 -9.60
N VAL A 438 -22.51 50.33 -9.20
CA VAL A 438 -23.20 49.04 -8.99
C VAL A 438 -23.40 48.34 -10.32
N HIS A 439 -23.87 49.06 -11.34
CA HIS A 439 -24.06 48.50 -12.68
C HIS A 439 -22.74 48.10 -13.36
N GLU A 440 -21.67 48.87 -13.20
CA GLU A 440 -20.32 48.53 -13.68
C GLU A 440 -19.76 47.27 -13.01
N GLY A 441 -19.96 47.12 -11.70
CA GLY A 441 -19.58 45.91 -10.97
C GLY A 441 -20.38 44.68 -11.44
N ILE A 442 -21.69 44.81 -11.64
CA ILE A 442 -22.54 43.74 -12.21
C ILE A 442 -22.10 43.36 -13.62
N ALA A 443 -21.77 44.34 -14.47
CA ALA A 443 -21.25 44.08 -15.81
C ALA A 443 -19.91 43.32 -15.77
N THR A 444 -19.03 43.66 -14.83
CA THR A 444 -17.74 42.98 -14.61
C THR A 444 -17.97 41.52 -14.19
N MET A 445 -18.86 41.27 -13.22
CA MET A 445 -19.22 39.91 -12.81
C MET A 445 -19.76 39.08 -13.97
N ARG A 446 -20.62 39.65 -14.83
CA ARG A 446 -21.11 38.96 -16.05
C ARG A 446 -19.97 38.61 -17.00
N ALA A 447 -19.02 39.52 -17.21
CA ALA A 447 -17.87 39.26 -18.06
C ALA A 447 -17.04 38.09 -17.53
N SER A 448 -16.75 38.06 -16.22
CA SER A 448 -15.98 36.98 -15.57
C SER A 448 -16.64 35.60 -15.68
N LEU A 449 -17.97 35.53 -15.79
CA LEU A 449 -18.70 34.26 -15.90
C LEU A 449 -18.70 33.64 -17.31
N THR A 450 -18.45 34.44 -18.36
CA THR A 450 -18.55 33.97 -19.76
C THR A 450 -17.37 33.12 -20.24
N GLY A 451 -16.22 33.16 -19.56
CA GLY A 451 -14.99 32.46 -19.95
C GLY A 451 -14.74 31.11 -19.28
N GLY A 452 -15.62 30.67 -18.37
CA GLY A 452 -15.33 29.59 -17.42
C GLY A 452 -14.53 30.11 -16.22
N LEU A 453 -14.80 29.55 -15.04
CA LEU A 453 -14.15 29.96 -13.80
C LEU A 453 -12.90 29.11 -13.59
N ASP A 454 -11.75 29.63 -13.99
CA ASP A 454 -10.44 29.19 -13.50
C ASP A 454 -10.11 29.89 -12.17
N PRO A 455 -9.14 29.40 -11.35
CA PRO A 455 -8.77 30.04 -10.08
C PRO A 455 -8.52 31.56 -10.18
N ALA A 456 -7.87 32.01 -11.25
CA ALA A 456 -7.64 33.43 -11.49
C ALA A 456 -8.95 34.20 -11.80
N GLY A 457 -9.83 33.63 -12.65
CA GLY A 457 -11.12 34.25 -12.99
C GLY A 457 -12.11 34.25 -11.81
N ALA A 458 -12.01 33.24 -10.94
CA ALA A 458 -12.76 33.20 -9.69
C ALA A 458 -12.33 34.30 -8.72
N ASP A 459 -11.03 34.58 -8.59
CA ASP A 459 -10.53 35.69 -7.79
C ASP A 459 -11.11 37.04 -8.28
N GLU A 460 -11.14 37.27 -9.60
CA GLU A 460 -11.74 38.48 -10.18
C GLU A 460 -13.24 38.59 -9.88
N LEU A 461 -13.99 37.49 -10.05
CA LEU A 461 -15.43 37.45 -9.75
C LEU A 461 -15.70 37.80 -8.28
N LEU A 462 -14.95 37.17 -7.36
CA LEU A 462 -15.10 37.36 -5.91
C LEU A 462 -14.83 38.81 -5.49
N LEU A 463 -13.81 39.45 -6.09
CA LEU A 463 -13.49 40.85 -5.83
C LEU A 463 -14.57 41.79 -6.35
N ALA A 464 -15.06 41.56 -7.57
CA ALA A 464 -16.13 42.34 -8.16
C ALA A 464 -17.42 42.24 -7.32
N GLU A 465 -17.80 41.03 -6.92
CA GLU A 465 -19.00 40.79 -6.11
C GLU A 465 -18.91 41.47 -4.74
N LYS A 466 -17.77 41.35 -4.06
CA LYS A 466 -17.52 42.05 -2.78
C LYS A 466 -17.68 43.56 -2.93
N SER A 467 -17.17 44.15 -4.01
CA SER A 467 -17.30 45.59 -4.27
C SER A 467 -18.76 46.02 -4.46
N VAL A 468 -19.55 45.22 -5.17
CA VAL A 468 -20.98 45.48 -5.43
C VAL A 468 -21.80 45.37 -4.15
N ILE A 469 -21.60 44.32 -3.36
CA ILE A 469 -22.32 44.11 -2.10
C ILE A 469 -21.99 45.22 -1.09
N SER A 470 -20.70 45.56 -0.94
CA SER A 470 -20.30 46.65 -0.05
C SER A 470 -20.92 47.99 -0.45
N ARG A 471 -21.03 48.26 -1.76
CA ARG A 471 -21.71 49.46 -2.25
C ARG A 471 -23.21 49.40 -2.02
N LEU A 472 -23.84 48.26 -2.27
CA LEU A 472 -25.28 48.06 -2.08
C LEU A 472 -25.68 48.28 -0.60
N LEU A 473 -24.90 47.75 0.34
CA LEU A 473 -25.11 47.97 1.77
C LEU A 473 -24.88 49.43 2.20
N ALA A 474 -23.90 50.12 1.61
CA ALA A 474 -23.65 51.53 1.90
C ALA A 474 -24.79 52.43 1.43
N VAL A 475 -25.36 52.11 0.27
CA VAL A 475 -26.47 52.88 -0.34
C VAL A 475 -27.83 52.51 0.28
N GLN A 476 -27.95 51.36 0.95
CA GLN A 476 -29.18 50.93 1.60
C GLN A 476 -29.71 51.93 2.65
N GLU A 477 -28.83 52.67 3.33
CA GLU A 477 -29.23 53.69 4.29
C GLU A 477 -29.86 54.94 3.62
N ASP A 478 -29.49 55.21 2.37
CA ASP A 478 -29.99 56.37 1.61
C ASP A 478 -31.35 56.07 0.92
N TYR A 479 -31.75 54.80 0.84
CA TYR A 479 -32.98 54.35 0.16
C TYR A 479 -33.89 53.56 1.13
N PRO A 480 -34.81 54.22 1.85
CA PRO A 480 -35.69 53.57 2.84
C PRO A 480 -36.55 52.44 2.27
N ASP A 481 -37.00 52.57 1.02
CA ASP A 481 -37.80 51.56 0.32
C ASP A 481 -36.99 50.27 0.06
N LEU A 482 -35.67 50.40 -0.08
CA LEU A 482 -34.72 49.29 -0.22
C LEU A 482 -34.52 48.56 1.11
N LYS A 483 -34.46 49.32 2.21
CA LYS A 483 -34.17 48.81 3.57
C LYS A 483 -35.23 47.85 4.10
N GLY A 484 -36.49 48.07 3.75
CA GLY A 484 -37.62 47.24 4.19
C GLY A 484 -38.01 46.08 3.27
N SER A 485 -37.33 45.93 2.12
CA SER A 485 -37.73 44.92 1.13
C SER A 485 -37.34 43.50 1.58
N PRO A 486 -38.29 42.56 1.70
CA PRO A 486 -38.01 41.18 2.07
C PRO A 486 -37.11 40.47 1.04
N VAL A 487 -37.18 40.88 -0.23
CA VAL A 487 -36.37 40.33 -1.32
C VAL A 487 -34.88 40.64 -1.10
N ILE A 488 -34.56 41.81 -0.56
CA ILE A 488 -33.18 42.26 -0.34
C ILE A 488 -32.58 41.60 0.90
N GLN A 489 -33.39 41.42 1.95
CA GLN A 489 -32.99 40.64 3.12
C GLN A 489 -32.68 39.19 2.72
N GLN A 490 -33.56 38.54 1.95
CA GLN A 490 -33.33 37.19 1.45
C GLN A 490 -32.06 37.09 0.58
N LEU A 491 -31.83 38.05 -0.32
CA LEU A 491 -30.62 38.08 -1.15
C LEU A 491 -29.36 38.27 -0.29
N ALA A 492 -29.40 39.19 0.68
CA ALA A 492 -28.28 39.43 1.58
C ALA A 492 -27.94 38.19 2.42
N ASP A 493 -28.94 37.50 2.95
CA ASP A 493 -28.77 36.27 3.72
C ASP A 493 -28.17 35.14 2.86
N GLN A 494 -28.65 34.98 1.62
CA GLN A 494 -28.11 34.02 0.66
C GLN A 494 -26.66 34.33 0.29
N VAL A 495 -26.35 35.60 0.04
CA VAL A 495 -24.99 36.06 -0.26
C VAL A 495 -24.04 35.80 0.91
N VAL A 496 -24.44 36.13 2.15
CA VAL A 496 -23.63 35.86 3.35
C VAL A 496 -23.40 34.36 3.53
N THR A 497 -24.45 33.54 3.35
CA THR A 497 -24.34 32.07 3.41
C THR A 497 -23.32 31.55 2.40
N LEU A 498 -23.39 32.01 1.15
CA LEU A 498 -22.47 31.59 0.08
C LEU A 498 -21.05 32.16 0.29
N GLU A 499 -20.90 33.37 0.82
CA GLU A 499 -19.61 33.96 1.19
C GLU A 499 -18.90 33.10 2.25
N ASN A 500 -19.64 32.68 3.29
CA ASN A 500 -19.13 31.77 4.32
C ASN A 500 -18.76 30.40 3.75
N GLU A 501 -19.61 29.83 2.89
CA GLU A 501 -19.36 28.56 2.21
C GLU A 501 -18.04 28.61 1.42
N VAL A 502 -17.82 29.65 0.60
CA VAL A 502 -16.57 29.82 -0.16
C VAL A 502 -15.37 30.10 0.75
N ALA A 503 -15.54 30.90 1.81
CA ALA A 503 -14.46 31.20 2.76
C ALA A 503 -13.94 29.92 3.45
N LEU A 504 -14.85 29.06 3.92
CA LEU A 504 -14.52 27.76 4.54
C LEU A 504 -13.83 26.81 3.54
N MET A 505 -14.32 26.76 2.29
CA MET A 505 -13.73 25.91 1.25
C MET A 505 -12.36 26.38 0.78
N ARG A 506 -12.14 27.71 0.71
CA ARG A 506 -10.87 28.30 0.26
C ARG A 506 -9.69 27.85 1.10
N ALA A 507 -9.84 27.85 2.42
CA ALA A 507 -8.79 27.41 3.33
C ALA A 507 -8.37 25.96 3.02
N GLY A 508 -9.34 25.06 2.84
CA GLY A 508 -9.09 23.67 2.47
C GLY A 508 -8.53 23.46 1.07
N TYR A 509 -8.93 24.29 0.10
CA TYR A 509 -8.35 24.28 -1.23
C TYR A 509 -6.88 24.70 -1.22
N ASN A 510 -6.56 25.82 -0.56
CA ASN A 510 -5.19 26.34 -0.50
C ASN A 510 -4.23 25.40 0.24
N ASP A 511 -4.66 24.82 1.37
CA ASP A 511 -3.89 23.77 2.07
C ASP A 511 -3.66 22.55 1.17
N SER A 512 -4.67 22.14 0.39
CA SER A 512 -4.53 21.03 -0.56
C SER A 512 -3.54 21.36 -1.69
N VAL A 513 -3.56 22.58 -2.21
CA VAL A 513 -2.60 23.08 -3.23
C VAL A 513 -1.18 23.10 -2.68
N GLU A 514 -0.99 23.63 -1.47
CA GLU A 514 0.32 23.68 -0.82
C GLU A 514 0.90 22.27 -0.65
N ARG A 515 0.09 21.32 -0.15
CA ARG A 515 0.52 19.92 0.03
C ARG A 515 0.86 19.26 -1.30
N HIS A 516 0.05 19.47 -2.33
CA HIS A 516 0.31 18.94 -3.67
C HIS A 516 1.63 19.47 -4.23
N ASN A 517 1.81 20.80 -4.23
CA ASN A 517 3.02 21.47 -4.73
C ASN A 517 4.27 21.05 -3.94
N THR A 518 4.14 20.91 -2.63
CA THR A 518 5.21 20.44 -1.76
C THR A 518 5.62 18.99 -2.08
N ARG A 519 4.66 18.09 -2.30
CA ARG A 519 4.92 16.68 -2.62
C ARG A 519 5.64 16.49 -3.96
N ILE A 520 5.17 17.16 -5.01
CA ILE A 520 5.80 17.06 -6.35
C ILE A 520 7.24 17.60 -6.38
N GLN A 521 7.67 18.37 -5.38
CA GLN A 521 9.01 18.94 -5.25
C GLN A 521 9.94 18.19 -4.28
N ARG A 522 9.44 17.24 -3.48
CA ARG A 522 10.23 16.51 -2.47
C ARG A 522 10.87 15.25 -3.05
N LEU A 523 12.09 14.93 -2.63
CA LEU A 523 12.70 13.63 -2.92
C LEU A 523 12.10 12.55 -2.01
N PRO A 524 11.80 11.34 -2.52
CA PRO A 524 12.01 10.86 -3.90
C PRO A 524 10.83 11.11 -4.87
N GLU A 525 9.71 11.66 -4.40
CA GLU A 525 8.47 11.90 -5.16
C GLU A 525 8.67 12.71 -6.44
N VAL A 526 9.59 13.69 -6.43
CA VAL A 526 9.96 14.53 -7.58
C VAL A 526 10.39 13.73 -8.82
N ILE A 527 10.97 12.55 -8.63
CA ILE A 527 11.39 11.69 -9.76
C ILE A 527 10.15 11.17 -10.50
N ILE A 528 9.17 10.65 -9.76
CA ILE A 528 7.90 10.19 -10.33
C ILE A 528 7.10 11.39 -10.86
N ALA A 529 7.06 12.50 -10.13
CA ALA A 529 6.35 13.70 -10.55
C ALA A 529 6.82 14.20 -11.92
N LYS A 530 8.15 14.27 -12.13
CA LYS A 530 8.74 14.65 -13.42
C LYS A 530 8.52 13.61 -14.51
N LEU A 531 8.68 12.32 -14.20
CA LEU A 531 8.49 11.23 -15.17
C LEU A 531 7.06 11.19 -15.75
N PHE A 532 6.06 11.47 -14.92
CA PHE A 532 4.65 11.44 -15.31
C PHE A 532 4.05 12.84 -15.59
N GLY A 533 4.84 13.91 -15.55
CA GLY A 533 4.41 15.26 -15.90
C GLY A 533 3.34 15.85 -14.97
N TYR A 534 3.48 15.71 -13.65
CA TYR A 534 2.55 16.33 -12.69
C TYR A 534 2.71 17.85 -12.64
N PRO A 535 1.67 18.65 -12.99
CA PRO A 535 1.76 20.10 -12.91
C PRO A 535 1.59 20.61 -11.48
N ALA A 536 2.15 21.79 -11.21
CA ALA A 536 1.84 22.56 -10.01
C ALA A 536 0.41 23.11 -10.10
N ALA A 537 -0.25 23.25 -8.94
CA ALA A 537 -1.57 23.86 -8.83
C ALA A 537 -1.48 25.31 -8.33
N GLU A 538 -2.44 26.14 -8.73
CA GLU A 538 -2.48 27.56 -8.36
C GLU A 538 -3.41 27.80 -7.16
N PRO A 539 -2.97 28.54 -6.13
CA PRO A 539 -3.79 28.86 -4.96
C PRO A 539 -4.77 30.02 -5.24
N LEU A 540 -5.87 30.06 -4.49
CA LEU A 540 -6.86 31.14 -4.54
C LEU A 540 -6.45 32.30 -3.61
N ARG A 541 -6.26 33.50 -4.16
CA ARG A 541 -5.64 34.62 -3.44
C ARG A 541 -6.64 35.54 -2.73
N THR A 542 -7.91 35.55 -3.12
CA THR A 542 -8.88 36.52 -2.59
C THR A 542 -9.30 36.26 -1.14
N GLU A 543 -9.10 37.24 -0.26
CA GLU A 543 -9.52 37.18 1.14
C GLU A 543 -11.03 37.45 1.34
N LEU A 544 -11.71 36.44 1.88
CA LEU A 544 -13.10 36.46 2.31
C LEU A 544 -13.16 36.23 3.82
N ALA A 545 -13.98 37.00 4.53
CA ALA A 545 -14.16 36.88 5.97
C ALA A 545 -15.43 36.09 6.25
N ILE A 546 -15.39 35.18 7.21
CA ILE A 546 -16.59 34.47 7.69
C ILE A 546 -17.41 35.46 8.52
N ARG A 547 -18.70 35.64 8.16
CA ARG A 547 -19.64 36.52 8.87
C ARG A 547 -20.71 35.66 9.53
N ARG A 548 -20.98 35.88 10.81
CA ARG A 548 -22.15 35.28 11.44
C ARG A 548 -23.41 35.87 10.79
N ALA A 549 -24.39 35.02 10.47
CA ALA A 549 -25.74 35.52 10.26
C ALA A 549 -26.12 36.31 11.53
N THR A 550 -26.67 37.51 11.34
CA THR A 550 -26.97 38.51 12.38
C THR A 550 -27.50 37.87 13.66
N PRO A 551 -27.06 38.29 14.87
CA PRO A 551 -27.63 37.74 16.09
C PRO A 551 -29.14 37.96 16.09
N GLU A 552 -29.85 36.91 16.48
CA GLU A 552 -31.26 36.92 16.87
C GLU A 552 -31.54 38.25 17.58
N VAL A 553 -32.42 39.08 17.00
CA VAL A 553 -32.90 40.27 17.69
C VAL A 553 -33.54 39.76 18.97
N ALA A 554 -32.89 40.02 20.11
CA ALA A 554 -33.44 39.73 21.42
C ALA A 554 -34.85 40.34 21.48
N MET A 555 -35.86 39.48 21.61
CA MET A 555 -37.21 39.91 22.01
C MET A 555 -37.22 40.32 23.48
#